data_AF-A0A4R4WMC6-F1
#
_entry.id   AF-A0A4R4WMC6-F1
#
_cell.length_a   1.000
_cell.length_b   1.000
_cell.length_c   1.000
_cell.angle_alpha   90.00
_cell.angle_beta   90.00
_cell.angle_gamma   90.00
#
_symmetry.space_group_name_H-M   'P 1'
#
loop_
_entity.id
_entity.type
_entity.pdbx_description
1 polymer ?
#
loop_
_entity_poly.entity_id
_entity_poly.type
_entity_poly.pdbx_seq_one_letter_code
_entity_poly.pdbx_strand_id
1 'polypeptide(L)'
;PRTERFLLDPPPGVTGVSVDVADGVECVVDGGELRVTTVPGRQSGAAFTGPVRFTCGPGRMPLGDWEEHGLAGYSGGVRYRATVTAQAGPGELDLGRVRGTAEVTVNGRPCGIRVCSPYVFDVELDDGDNAVEVLVLGTLAPYFDEISPTHFVFAGQRVTGLFGPVRLRVAMVDPHAP
;
A
#
# COMPACT_ATOMS: atom_id res chain seq x y z
N PRO A 1 -11.35 -39.00 1.17
CA PRO A 1 -11.58 -37.56 1.41
C PRO A 1 -11.30 -37.21 2.88
N ARG A 2 -10.54 -36.14 3.12
CA ARG A 2 -10.26 -35.62 4.46
C ARG A 2 -10.68 -34.16 4.51
N THR A 3 -11.25 -33.73 5.63
CA THR A 3 -11.48 -32.29 5.85
C THR A 3 -10.31 -31.68 6.59
N GLU A 4 -9.76 -30.62 6.02
CA GLU A 4 -8.68 -29.81 6.57
C GLU A 4 -9.21 -28.38 6.77
N ARG A 5 -8.64 -27.67 7.76
CA ARG A 5 -9.08 -26.33 8.14
C ARG A 5 -7.89 -25.38 8.09
N PHE A 6 -8.06 -24.25 7.42
CA PHE A 6 -7.03 -23.23 7.29
C PHE A 6 -7.59 -21.91 7.82
N LEU A 7 -6.90 -21.32 8.78
CA LEU A 7 -7.25 -20.00 9.29
C LEU A 7 -6.83 -18.93 8.28
N LEU A 8 -7.71 -17.97 8.09
CA LEU A 8 -7.46 -16.76 7.35
C LEU A 8 -7.24 -15.61 8.33
N ASP A 9 -6.31 -14.73 7.98
CA ASP A 9 -6.17 -13.41 8.59
C ASP A 9 -6.66 -12.37 7.58
N PRO A 10 -7.99 -12.13 7.50
CA PRO A 10 -8.54 -11.23 6.50
C PRO A 10 -8.12 -9.78 6.78
N PRO A 11 -7.64 -9.03 5.78
CA PRO A 11 -7.31 -7.62 5.97
C PRO A 11 -8.56 -6.79 6.32
N PRO A 12 -8.39 -5.58 6.89
CA PRO A 12 -9.51 -4.67 7.11
C PRO A 12 -10.26 -4.34 5.81
N GLY A 13 -11.60 -4.31 5.88
CA GLY A 13 -12.46 -3.91 4.76
C GLY A 13 -12.73 -4.98 3.71
N VAL A 14 -12.45 -6.26 4.00
CA VAL A 14 -12.79 -7.38 3.11
C VAL A 14 -14.29 -7.43 2.82
N THR A 15 -14.62 -7.48 1.54
CA THR A 15 -15.97 -7.65 0.99
C THR A 15 -16.15 -8.97 0.24
N GLY A 16 -15.06 -9.69 -0.04
CA GLY A 16 -15.10 -10.99 -0.69
C GLY A 16 -13.81 -11.79 -0.50
N VAL A 17 -13.93 -13.10 -0.62
CA VAL A 17 -12.81 -14.06 -0.58
C VAL A 17 -12.98 -15.03 -1.74
N SER A 18 -11.92 -15.29 -2.49
CA SER A 18 -11.87 -16.34 -3.50
C SER A 18 -10.63 -17.20 -3.33
N VAL A 19 -10.77 -18.48 -3.66
CA VAL A 19 -9.74 -19.49 -3.48
C VAL A 19 -9.76 -20.42 -4.68
N ASP A 20 -8.60 -20.63 -5.30
CA ASP A 20 -8.44 -21.59 -6.38
C ASP A 20 -7.98 -22.93 -5.80
N VAL A 21 -8.75 -24.00 -6.05
CA VAL A 21 -8.47 -25.34 -5.54
C VAL A 21 -8.15 -26.31 -6.68
N ALA A 22 -7.42 -27.39 -6.35
CA ALA A 22 -7.09 -28.43 -7.29
C ALA A 22 -8.31 -29.29 -7.66
N ASP A 23 -8.25 -29.99 -8.80
CA ASP A 23 -9.33 -30.87 -9.25
C ASP A 23 -9.72 -31.90 -8.18
N GLY A 24 -11.03 -32.03 -7.95
CA GLY A 24 -11.60 -32.94 -6.95
C GLY A 24 -11.50 -32.45 -5.50
N VAL A 25 -10.93 -31.27 -5.26
CA VAL A 25 -10.96 -30.59 -3.96
C VAL A 25 -12.19 -29.69 -3.88
N GLU A 26 -12.87 -29.72 -2.75
CA GLU A 26 -13.95 -28.78 -2.43
C GLU A 26 -13.49 -27.82 -1.33
N CYS A 27 -13.84 -26.55 -1.44
CA CYS A 27 -13.52 -25.55 -0.41
C CYS A 27 -14.74 -24.70 -0.11
N VAL A 28 -15.01 -24.52 1.19
CA VAL A 28 -16.04 -23.63 1.72
C VAL A 28 -15.35 -22.56 2.56
N VAL A 29 -15.62 -21.29 2.24
CA VAL A 29 -15.20 -20.15 3.05
C VAL A 29 -16.25 -19.91 4.13
N ASP A 30 -15.85 -19.90 5.39
CA ASP A 30 -16.71 -19.67 6.55
C ASP A 30 -16.09 -18.57 7.44
N GLY A 31 -16.42 -17.31 7.14
CA GLY A 31 -15.89 -16.13 7.84
C GLY A 31 -14.39 -15.99 7.68
N GLY A 32 -13.63 -16.46 8.67
CA GLY A 32 -12.17 -16.44 8.73
C GLY A 32 -11.50 -17.81 8.60
N GLU A 33 -12.22 -18.82 8.11
CA GLU A 33 -11.69 -20.17 7.94
C GLU A 33 -12.02 -20.71 6.54
N LEU A 34 -11.08 -21.46 5.95
CA LEU A 34 -11.33 -22.33 4.81
C LEU A 34 -11.52 -23.76 5.30
N ARG A 35 -12.65 -24.37 4.97
CA ARG A 35 -12.88 -25.80 5.14
C ARG A 35 -12.70 -26.50 3.81
N VAL A 36 -11.66 -27.33 3.74
CA VAL A 36 -11.20 -27.94 2.49
C VAL A 36 -11.36 -29.44 2.57
N THR A 37 -12.15 -30.03 1.68
CA THR A 37 -12.27 -31.48 1.52
C THR A 37 -11.28 -31.95 0.46
N THR A 38 -10.23 -32.63 0.89
CA THR A 38 -9.08 -33.02 0.06
C THR A 38 -9.23 -34.43 -0.51
N VAL A 39 -8.53 -34.69 -1.63
CA VAL A 39 -8.36 -36.01 -2.25
C VAL A 39 -6.90 -36.47 -2.15
N PRO A 40 -6.59 -37.79 -2.27
CA PRO A 40 -5.21 -38.28 -2.24
C PRO A 40 -4.31 -37.53 -3.23
N GLY A 41 -3.15 -37.07 -2.77
CA GLY A 41 -2.20 -36.30 -3.59
C GLY A 41 -2.50 -34.80 -3.69
N ARG A 42 -3.62 -34.31 -3.13
CA ARG A 42 -4.02 -32.88 -3.10
C ARG A 42 -4.38 -32.45 -1.68
N GLN A 43 -3.41 -32.56 -0.78
CA GLN A 43 -3.58 -32.32 0.65
C GLN A 43 -2.72 -31.14 1.10
N SER A 44 -3.07 -30.51 2.22
CA SER A 44 -2.37 -29.33 2.73
C SER A 44 -2.27 -28.25 1.64
N GLY A 45 -1.10 -27.63 1.46
CA GLY A 45 -0.88 -26.63 0.42
C GLY A 45 -1.14 -27.13 -1.01
N ALA A 46 -1.02 -28.44 -1.28
CA ALA A 46 -1.27 -29.00 -2.62
C ALA A 46 -2.76 -29.07 -2.98
N ALA A 47 -3.66 -28.74 -2.04
CA ALA A 47 -5.09 -28.58 -2.29
C ALA A 47 -5.40 -27.28 -3.04
N PHE A 48 -4.48 -26.31 -3.05
CA PHE A 48 -4.65 -25.00 -3.66
C PHE A 48 -3.78 -24.87 -4.92
N THR A 49 -4.31 -24.16 -5.92
CA THR A 49 -3.61 -23.89 -7.19
C THR A 49 -3.18 -22.43 -7.31
N GLY A 50 -3.51 -21.60 -6.32
CA GLY A 50 -3.15 -20.20 -6.23
C GLY A 50 -3.33 -19.66 -4.81
N PRO A 51 -3.01 -18.37 -4.59
CA PRO A 51 -3.20 -17.73 -3.30
C PRO A 51 -4.68 -17.54 -2.99
N VAL A 52 -5.00 -17.41 -1.70
CA VAL A 52 -6.29 -16.86 -1.26
C VAL A 52 -6.34 -15.40 -1.67
N ARG A 53 -7.39 -14.99 -2.39
CA ARG A 53 -7.57 -13.59 -2.82
C ARG A 53 -8.68 -12.94 -2.02
N PHE A 54 -8.40 -11.76 -1.50
CA PHE A 54 -9.37 -10.92 -0.84
C PHE A 54 -9.79 -9.77 -1.76
N THR A 55 -11.09 -9.55 -1.88
CA THR A 55 -11.63 -8.29 -2.42
C THR A 55 -11.86 -7.37 -1.22
N CYS A 56 -11.26 -6.18 -1.25
CA CYS A 56 -11.42 -5.18 -0.20
C CYS A 56 -12.18 -3.97 -0.74
N GLY A 57 -13.07 -3.42 0.07
CA GLY A 57 -13.72 -2.15 -0.18
C GLY A 57 -12.77 -0.96 0.04
N PRO A 58 -13.26 0.27 -0.17
CA PRO A 58 -12.49 1.47 0.14
C PRO A 58 -12.18 1.55 1.64
N GLY A 59 -10.97 2.00 1.97
CA GLY A 59 -10.49 2.16 3.34
C GLY A 59 -9.57 3.35 3.49
N ARG A 60 -9.25 3.69 4.74
CA ARG A 60 -8.21 4.68 5.07
C ARG A 60 -7.03 3.93 5.69
N MET A 61 -5.83 4.27 5.26
CA MET A 61 -4.58 3.74 5.82
C MET A 61 -3.82 4.91 6.45
N PRO A 62 -3.31 4.78 7.68
CA PRO A 62 -2.42 5.77 8.26
C PRO A 62 -1.09 5.83 7.50
N LEU A 63 -0.32 6.89 7.76
CA LEU A 63 1.08 6.97 7.33
C LEU A 63 1.92 6.02 8.19
N GLY A 64 2.94 5.40 7.62
CA GLY A 64 3.77 4.44 8.33
C GLY A 64 4.43 3.39 7.44
N ASP A 65 4.87 2.32 8.09
CA ASP A 65 5.37 1.13 7.42
C ASP A 65 4.17 0.33 6.87
N TRP A 66 4.26 -0.08 5.61
CA TRP A 66 3.23 -0.92 4.98
C TRP A 66 3.12 -2.29 5.68
N GLU A 67 4.22 -2.82 6.22
CA GLU A 67 4.20 -4.08 6.98
C GLU A 67 3.23 -4.00 8.17
N GLU A 68 3.23 -2.88 8.90
CA GLU A 68 2.34 -2.63 10.04
C GLU A 68 0.87 -2.41 9.63
N HIS A 69 0.58 -2.35 8.33
CA HIS A 69 -0.76 -2.09 7.78
C HIS A 69 -1.29 -3.27 6.94
N GLY A 70 -0.73 -4.47 7.14
CA GLY A 70 -1.18 -5.70 6.48
C GLY A 70 -0.66 -5.87 5.05
N LEU A 71 0.39 -5.14 4.68
CA LEU A 71 1.03 -5.17 3.37
C LEU A 71 2.48 -5.68 3.46
N ALA A 72 2.73 -6.63 4.38
CA ALA A 72 4.07 -7.14 4.72
C ALA A 72 4.86 -7.71 3.52
N GLY A 73 4.19 -8.38 2.58
CA GLY A 73 4.81 -8.88 1.35
C GLY A 73 4.50 -8.05 0.11
N TYR A 74 3.86 -6.89 0.27
CA TYR A 74 3.50 -6.05 -0.86
C TYR A 74 4.72 -5.35 -1.44
N SER A 75 4.95 -5.58 -2.74
CA SER A 75 5.90 -4.83 -3.55
C SER A 75 5.16 -4.18 -4.71
N GLY A 76 5.26 -2.86 -4.84
CA GLY A 76 4.50 -2.10 -5.82
C GLY A 76 4.33 -0.65 -5.40
N GLY A 77 3.16 -0.08 -5.72
CA GLY A 77 2.85 1.33 -5.51
C GLY A 77 1.59 1.55 -4.69
N VAL A 78 1.70 2.34 -3.61
CA VAL A 78 0.55 2.85 -2.87
C VAL A 78 0.37 4.33 -3.19
N ARG A 79 -0.84 4.69 -3.62
CA ARG A 79 -1.23 6.08 -3.89
C ARG A 79 -2.00 6.65 -2.71
N TYR A 80 -1.41 7.62 -2.04
CA TYR A 80 -2.03 8.43 -0.99
C TYR A 80 -2.75 9.61 -1.65
N ARG A 81 -3.92 9.95 -1.12
CA ARG A 81 -4.73 11.08 -1.60
C ARG A 81 -5.20 11.91 -0.42
N ALA A 82 -5.10 13.21 -0.55
CA ALA A 82 -5.64 14.18 0.39
C ALA A 82 -6.15 15.40 -0.35
N THR A 83 -7.17 16.06 0.21
CA THR A 83 -7.58 17.39 -0.21
C THR A 83 -7.10 18.39 0.83
N VAL A 84 -6.44 19.46 0.40
CA VAL A 84 -5.95 20.54 1.26
C VAL A 84 -6.53 21.86 0.78
N THR A 85 -7.03 22.68 1.71
CA THR A 85 -7.51 24.02 1.38
C THR A 85 -6.35 25.01 1.53
N ALA A 86 -6.08 25.81 0.50
CA ALA A 86 -5.01 26.79 0.47
C ALA A 86 -5.41 28.03 -0.33
N GLN A 87 -4.63 29.11 -0.21
CA GLN A 87 -4.71 30.23 -1.14
C GLN A 87 -3.90 29.92 -2.39
N ALA A 88 -4.28 30.52 -3.52
CA ALA A 88 -3.53 30.37 -4.75
C ALA A 88 -2.08 30.88 -4.62
N GLY A 89 -1.13 30.12 -5.16
CA GLY A 89 0.27 30.51 -5.23
C GLY A 89 1.26 29.37 -4.99
N PRO A 90 2.57 29.70 -4.96
CA PRO A 90 3.61 28.72 -4.77
C PRO A 90 3.64 28.20 -3.33
N GLY A 91 3.93 26.92 -3.20
CA GLY A 91 4.14 26.25 -1.92
C GLY A 91 5.22 25.18 -2.00
N GLU A 92 5.56 24.64 -0.84
CA GLU A 92 6.51 23.55 -0.67
C GLU A 92 5.81 22.39 0.06
N LEU A 93 5.75 21.22 -0.59
CA LEU A 93 5.27 19.99 0.02
C LEU A 93 6.46 19.14 0.48
N ASP A 94 6.61 19.02 1.80
CA ASP A 94 7.62 18.20 2.47
C ASP A 94 6.95 16.88 2.93
N LEU A 95 7.36 15.75 2.33
CA LEU A 95 6.82 14.43 2.68
C LEU A 95 7.47 13.83 3.94
N GLY A 96 8.49 14.48 4.51
CA GLY A 96 9.29 13.95 5.61
C GLY A 96 10.02 12.67 5.20
N ARG A 97 9.86 11.60 5.98
CA ARG A 97 10.51 10.32 5.73
C ARG A 97 9.69 9.46 4.76
N VAL A 98 10.31 9.07 3.65
CA VAL A 98 9.80 8.09 2.70
C VAL A 98 10.79 6.93 2.58
N ARG A 99 10.29 5.70 2.50
CA ARG A 99 11.08 4.51 2.15
C ARG A 99 10.57 3.94 0.83
N GLY A 100 11.21 4.40 -0.24
CA GLY A 100 10.81 4.13 -1.62
C GLY A 100 11.06 5.35 -2.52
N THR A 101 10.50 5.29 -3.72
CA THR A 101 10.41 6.43 -4.63
C THR A 101 9.07 7.13 -4.43
N ALA A 102 9.05 8.46 -4.42
CA ALA A 102 7.81 9.25 -4.35
C ALA A 102 7.62 10.09 -5.61
N GLU A 103 6.40 10.07 -6.14
CA GLU A 103 5.92 10.97 -7.18
C GLU A 103 4.73 11.77 -6.63
N VAL A 104 4.72 13.09 -6.88
CA VAL A 104 3.70 14.00 -6.38
C VAL A 104 2.95 14.65 -7.53
N THR A 105 1.63 14.73 -7.41
CA THR A 105 0.77 15.56 -8.25
C THR A 105 -0.15 16.44 -7.40
N VAL A 106 -0.47 17.64 -7.90
CA VAL A 106 -1.45 18.57 -7.30
C VAL A 106 -2.45 19.00 -8.37
N ASN A 107 -3.73 18.76 -8.15
CA ASN A 107 -4.81 18.98 -9.13
C ASN A 107 -4.51 18.28 -10.48
N GLY A 108 -3.85 17.12 -10.43
CA GLY A 108 -3.39 16.38 -11.61
C GLY A 108 -2.13 16.95 -12.29
N ARG A 109 -1.58 18.07 -11.80
CA ARG A 109 -0.33 18.66 -12.30
C ARG A 109 0.87 17.95 -11.66
N PRO A 110 1.84 17.42 -12.44
CA PRO A 110 3.04 16.80 -11.87
C PRO A 110 3.94 17.81 -11.15
N CYS A 111 4.35 17.47 -9.91
CA CYS A 111 5.26 18.27 -9.09
C CYS A 111 6.67 17.63 -8.97
N GLY A 112 6.86 16.47 -9.60
CA GLY A 112 8.15 15.81 -9.75
C GLY A 112 8.25 14.46 -9.04
N ILE A 113 9.43 13.86 -9.16
CA ILE A 113 9.77 12.54 -8.62
C ILE A 113 11.03 12.66 -7.75
N ARG A 114 11.08 11.90 -6.64
CA ARG A 114 12.25 11.79 -5.75
C ARG A 114 12.49 10.33 -5.38
N VAL A 115 13.73 9.88 -5.53
CA VAL A 115 14.17 8.52 -5.15
C VAL A 115 14.93 8.50 -3.82
N CYS A 116 15.31 9.68 -3.32
CA CYS A 116 16.05 9.84 -2.07
C CYS A 116 15.72 11.17 -1.40
N SER A 117 16.08 11.27 -0.12
CA SER A 117 15.94 12.49 0.69
C SER A 117 16.79 13.65 0.14
N PRO A 118 16.34 14.91 0.28
CA PRO A 118 15.04 15.32 0.85
C PRO A 118 13.86 15.11 -0.09
N TYR A 119 12.73 14.63 0.45
CA TYR A 119 11.47 14.43 -0.29
C TYR A 119 10.62 15.70 -0.26
N VAL A 120 11.17 16.77 -0.84
CA VAL A 120 10.57 18.10 -0.88
C VAL A 120 10.28 18.49 -2.34
N PHE A 121 9.09 19.04 -2.56
CA PHE A 121 8.54 19.35 -3.88
C PHE A 121 7.99 20.78 -3.90
N ASP A 122 8.38 21.54 -4.91
CA ASP A 122 7.72 22.80 -5.23
C ASP A 122 6.35 22.48 -5.86
N VAL A 123 5.30 23.16 -5.38
CA VAL A 123 3.93 22.97 -5.82
C VAL A 123 3.29 24.30 -6.16
N GLU A 124 2.38 24.29 -7.13
CA GLU A 124 1.49 25.41 -7.41
C GLU A 124 0.08 25.06 -6.93
N LEU A 125 -0.48 25.93 -6.08
CA LEU A 125 -1.78 25.76 -5.47
C LEU A 125 -2.79 26.69 -6.12
N ASP A 126 -4.03 26.21 -6.24
CA ASP A 126 -5.18 27.01 -6.63
C ASP A 126 -5.90 27.52 -5.36
N ASP A 127 -6.73 28.55 -5.49
CA ASP A 127 -7.51 29.07 -4.36
C ASP A 127 -8.61 28.06 -3.98
N GLY A 128 -8.72 27.75 -2.69
CA GLY A 128 -9.64 26.73 -2.17
C GLY A 128 -9.02 25.34 -2.15
N ASP A 129 -9.80 24.34 -2.55
CA ASP A 129 -9.45 22.92 -2.39
C ASP A 129 -8.49 22.42 -3.48
N ASN A 130 -7.39 21.83 -3.04
CA ASN A 130 -6.35 21.25 -3.87
C ASN A 130 -6.27 19.73 -3.61
N ALA A 131 -6.40 18.93 -4.67
CA ALA A 131 -6.24 17.48 -4.62
C ALA A 131 -4.75 17.13 -4.73
N VAL A 132 -4.18 16.61 -3.64
CA VAL A 132 -2.78 16.15 -3.58
C VAL A 132 -2.76 14.63 -3.69
N GLU A 133 -2.02 14.11 -4.65
CA GLU A 133 -1.72 12.69 -4.74
C GLU A 133 -0.22 12.44 -4.56
N VAL A 134 0.12 11.44 -3.76
CA VAL A 134 1.49 10.96 -3.56
C VAL A 134 1.53 9.48 -3.89
N LEU A 135 2.21 9.12 -4.98
CA LEU A 135 2.49 7.72 -5.30
C LEU A 135 3.84 7.34 -4.69
N VAL A 136 3.82 6.41 -3.74
CA VAL A 136 5.05 5.81 -3.19
C VAL A 136 5.23 4.42 -3.78
N LEU A 137 6.40 4.18 -4.36
CA LEU A 137 6.82 2.90 -4.93
C LEU A 137 7.90 2.27 -4.05
N GLY A 138 7.60 1.08 -3.52
CA GLY A 138 8.53 0.28 -2.73
C GLY A 138 9.55 -0.48 -3.60
N THR A 139 10.33 -1.36 -2.98
CA THR A 139 11.22 -2.29 -3.69
C THR A 139 10.58 -3.68 -3.79
N LEU A 140 11.25 -4.62 -4.47
CA LEU A 140 10.83 -6.02 -4.53
C LEU A 140 11.20 -6.84 -3.27
N ALA A 141 11.91 -6.26 -2.29
CA ALA A 141 12.37 -6.99 -1.13
C ALA A 141 11.24 -7.63 -0.29
N PRO A 142 10.12 -6.93 0.02
CA PRO A 142 8.96 -7.55 0.70
C PRO A 142 8.43 -8.80 -0.03
N TYR A 143 8.19 -8.70 -1.34
CA TYR A 143 7.72 -9.83 -2.13
C TYR A 143 8.69 -11.01 -2.11
N PHE A 144 9.99 -10.76 -2.32
CA PHE A 144 10.98 -11.83 -2.31
C PHE A 144 11.10 -12.49 -0.94
N ASP A 145 11.03 -11.74 0.16
CA ASP A 145 11.02 -12.30 1.53
C ASP A 145 9.86 -13.28 1.74
N GLU A 146 8.67 -12.95 1.22
CA GLU A 146 7.45 -13.76 1.36
C GLU A 146 7.47 -15.02 0.48
N ILE A 147 7.81 -14.89 -0.81
CA ILE A 147 7.70 -16.00 -1.77
C ILE A 147 8.93 -16.92 -1.77
N SER A 148 10.05 -16.45 -1.24
CA SER A 148 11.30 -17.19 -1.21
C SER A 148 12.13 -16.73 -0.02
N PRO A 149 12.12 -17.46 1.12
CA PRO A 149 12.90 -17.10 2.30
C PRO A 149 14.39 -17.34 2.06
N THR A 150 14.98 -16.54 1.17
CA THR A 150 16.40 -16.50 0.88
C THR A 150 17.07 -15.65 1.95
N HIS A 151 18.30 -16.00 2.31
CA HIS A 151 19.09 -15.22 3.27
C HIS A 151 19.59 -13.86 2.74
N PHE A 152 19.05 -13.39 1.61
CA PHE A 152 19.51 -12.18 0.91
C PHE A 152 18.57 -10.97 1.08
N VAL A 153 17.54 -11.08 1.93
CA VAL A 153 16.79 -9.93 2.41
C VAL A 153 17.36 -9.50 3.78
N PHE A 154 18.09 -8.40 3.78
CA PHE A 154 18.74 -7.85 4.97
C PHE A 154 17.81 -6.95 5.78
N ALA A 155 18.13 -6.78 7.05
CA ALA A 155 17.37 -5.92 7.97
C ALA A 155 17.14 -4.52 7.36
N GLY A 156 15.88 -4.08 7.39
CA GLY A 156 15.47 -2.76 6.88
C GLY A 156 15.16 -2.70 5.39
N GLN A 157 15.40 -3.76 4.61
CA GLN A 157 15.05 -3.79 3.18
C GLN A 157 13.54 -3.94 2.92
N ARG A 158 12.81 -4.51 3.90
CA ARG A 158 11.35 -4.65 3.84
C ARG A 158 10.61 -3.36 4.21
N VAL A 159 11.26 -2.48 4.97
CA VAL A 159 10.69 -1.22 5.43
C VAL A 159 10.38 -0.33 4.22
N THR A 160 9.09 -0.10 3.96
CA THR A 160 8.61 0.71 2.84
C THR A 160 7.40 1.53 3.25
N GLY A 161 7.25 2.72 2.64
CA GLY A 161 6.07 3.55 2.83
C GLY A 161 6.33 5.04 3.03
N LEU A 162 5.25 5.77 3.30
CA LEU A 162 5.24 7.20 3.61
C LEU A 162 5.08 7.37 5.12
N PHE A 163 6.16 7.76 5.80
CA PHE A 163 6.20 7.87 7.27
C PHE A 163 5.91 9.29 7.76
N GLY A 164 6.12 10.30 6.92
CA GLY A 164 5.91 11.68 7.31
C GLY A 164 6.96 12.22 8.30
N PRO A 165 6.63 13.29 9.05
CA PRO A 165 5.39 14.05 8.94
C PRO A 165 5.27 14.74 7.57
N VAL A 166 4.08 14.75 6.98
CA VAL A 166 3.81 15.48 5.74
C VAL A 166 3.41 16.91 6.09
N ARG A 167 4.03 17.90 5.43
CA ARG A 167 3.81 19.32 5.70
C ARG A 167 3.70 20.09 4.40
N LEU A 168 2.68 20.93 4.29
CA LEU A 168 2.57 21.94 3.25
C LEU A 168 2.98 23.30 3.84
N ARG A 169 3.95 23.95 3.21
CA ARG A 169 4.36 25.33 3.54
C ARG A 169 3.93 26.23 2.39
N VAL A 170 3.05 27.17 2.68
CA VAL A 170 2.67 28.20 1.71
C VAL A 170 3.52 29.44 1.92
N ALA A 171 3.99 30.04 0.84
CA ALA A 171 4.62 31.35 0.94
C ALA A 171 3.57 32.35 1.45
N MET A 172 3.87 33.07 2.53
CA MET A 172 3.04 34.18 2.98
C MET A 172 3.08 35.25 1.89
N VAL A 173 1.96 35.51 1.22
CA VAL A 173 1.83 36.69 0.37
C VAL A 173 1.75 37.89 1.30
N ASP A 174 2.79 38.72 1.29
CA ASP A 174 2.81 39.96 2.08
C ASP A 174 1.76 40.91 1.49
N PRO A 175 0.67 41.28 2.20
CA PRO A 175 -0.40 42.08 1.64
C PRO A 175 0.01 43.54 1.31
N HIS A 176 1.27 43.90 1.56
CA HIS A 176 1.84 45.23 1.33
C HIS A 176 3.04 45.23 0.36
N ALA A 177 3.22 44.18 -0.45
CA ALA A 177 4.21 44.23 -1.53
C ALA A 177 3.79 45.31 -2.57
N PRO A 178 4.70 46.23 -2.96
CA PRO A 178 4.37 47.45 -3.71
C PRO A 178 3.90 47.23 -5.14
#